data_AF-A0A2W6E5F1-F1
#
_entry.id   AF-A0A2W6E5F1-F1
#
_cell.length_a   1.000
_cell.length_b   1.000
_cell.length_c   1.000
_cell.angle_alpha   90.00
_cell.angle_beta   90.00
_cell.angle_gamma   90.00
#
_symmetry.space_group_name_H-M   'P 1'
#
loop_
_entity.id
_entity.type
_entity.pdbx_description
1 polymer ?
#
loop_
_entity_poly.entity_id
_entity_poly.type
_entity_poly.pdbx_seq_one_letter_code
_entity_poly.pdbx_strand_id
1 'polypeptide(L)'
;MIGHPSFTVEPWCLRETSLDLDVLAQGESVFALSNGHIGWRGNLDEGEPHGMPGSYLNGVYEQRALPYAEPGYGYPEDGQTIINVTNGKVIRLLVNDEPFDVRYGLVRAHERVLDFRAGLLRRRTEWVSPADRAVRVSSTRLVSLSQRAVAAIAYEVEPLGAAVNVVVQSELVANEELPLLQGDPRTGATLQAPLLERADAARGARGGLVHATRHTGQCIAAVMDHVADGPSSMLVQSESFPHLARTTVMVRLEPGQRLRLVKFVAYSWSGSRSPAAVRDQADAALGQAVKTGWDGLLA
;
A
#
# COMPACT_ATOMS: atom_id res chain seq x y z
N MET A 1 -27.06 4.93 -2.42
CA MET A 1 -26.28 6.16 -2.17
C MET A 1 -25.55 5.95 -0.86
N ILE A 2 -24.24 6.17 -0.79
CA ILE A 2 -23.48 6.01 0.47
C ILE A 2 -23.87 7.21 1.35
N GLY A 3 -24.80 7.01 2.28
CA GLY A 3 -25.34 8.05 3.16
C GLY A 3 -24.72 8.01 4.57
N HIS A 4 -23.45 7.61 4.67
CA HIS A 4 -22.80 7.41 5.97
C HIS A 4 -22.35 8.76 6.55
N PRO A 5 -22.64 9.07 7.83
CA PRO A 5 -22.45 10.41 8.41
C PRO A 5 -20.98 10.87 8.43
N SER A 6 -20.03 9.94 8.41
CA SER A 6 -18.60 10.27 8.36
C SER A 6 -18.17 10.94 7.06
N PHE A 7 -18.93 10.81 5.96
CA PHE A 7 -18.55 11.33 4.65
C PHE A 7 -19.26 12.66 4.36
N THR A 8 -18.48 13.67 3.98
CA THR A 8 -19.02 14.97 3.57
C THR A 8 -19.12 15.07 2.05
N VAL A 9 -20.08 15.88 1.58
CA VAL A 9 -20.25 16.20 0.16
C VAL A 9 -19.57 17.53 -0.13
N GLU A 10 -18.44 17.49 -0.84
CA GLU A 10 -17.68 18.66 -1.25
C GLU A 10 -17.43 18.61 -2.77
N PRO A 11 -17.39 19.76 -3.49
CA PRO A 11 -17.35 19.75 -4.96
C PRO A 11 -16.12 19.09 -5.60
N TRP A 12 -14.97 19.13 -4.92
CA TRP A 12 -13.68 18.71 -5.47
C TRP A 12 -12.90 17.75 -4.57
N CYS A 13 -13.55 17.22 -3.55
CA CYS A 13 -12.98 16.17 -2.74
C CYS A 13 -14.05 15.29 -2.14
N LEU A 14 -13.64 14.07 -1.81
CA LEU A 14 -14.33 13.22 -0.86
C LEU A 14 -13.59 13.35 0.48
N ARG A 15 -14.31 13.67 1.56
CA ARG A 15 -13.73 13.75 2.90
C ARG A 15 -14.46 12.83 3.85
N GLU A 16 -13.68 12.15 4.69
CA GLU A 16 -14.13 11.42 5.85
C GLU A 16 -13.61 12.13 7.11
N THR A 17 -14.52 12.55 7.99
CA THR A 17 -14.19 13.37 9.18
C THR A 17 -13.98 12.57 10.46
N SER A 18 -14.20 11.26 10.40
CA SER A 18 -14.03 10.33 11.51
C SER A 18 -13.90 8.91 11.00
N LEU A 19 -13.04 8.11 11.63
CA LEU A 19 -12.87 6.71 11.28
C LEU A 19 -14.03 5.88 11.83
N ASP A 20 -14.71 5.14 10.97
CA ASP A 20 -15.70 4.14 11.35
C ASP A 20 -15.30 2.78 10.77
N LEU A 21 -15.11 1.80 11.67
CA LEU A 21 -14.60 0.48 11.32
C LEU A 21 -15.64 -0.36 10.55
N ASP A 22 -16.93 -0.09 10.72
CA ASP A 22 -18.03 -0.85 10.10
C ASP A 22 -18.16 -0.55 8.60
N VAL A 23 -17.56 0.56 8.14
CA VAL A 23 -17.59 1.00 6.73
C VAL A 23 -16.21 1.05 6.06
N LEU A 24 -15.21 0.36 6.63
CA LEU A 24 -13.84 0.32 6.07
C LEU A 24 -13.83 -0.14 4.60
N ALA A 25 -14.50 -1.25 4.27
CA ALA A 25 -14.49 -1.81 2.92
C ALA A 25 -15.05 -0.85 1.86
N GLN A 26 -16.06 -0.06 2.24
CA GLN A 26 -16.66 0.98 1.41
C GLN A 26 -15.67 2.14 1.25
N GLY A 27 -15.11 2.63 2.36
CA GLY A 27 -14.09 3.68 2.38
C GLY A 27 -12.89 3.35 1.48
N GLU A 28 -12.35 2.15 1.61
CA GLU A 28 -11.27 1.64 0.77
C GLU A 28 -11.57 1.63 -0.72
N SER A 29 -12.84 1.46 -1.09
CA SER A 29 -13.27 1.48 -2.48
C SER A 29 -13.37 2.90 -3.02
N VAL A 30 -13.99 3.81 -2.25
CA VAL A 30 -14.24 5.20 -2.70
C VAL A 30 -13.00 6.10 -2.62
N PHE A 31 -12.04 5.76 -1.74
CA PHE A 31 -10.76 6.46 -1.62
C PHE A 31 -9.64 5.84 -2.48
N ALA A 32 -9.98 4.92 -3.40
CA ALA A 32 -8.99 4.29 -4.26
C ALA A 32 -8.31 5.29 -5.22
N LEU A 33 -7.02 5.05 -5.50
CA LEU A 33 -6.22 5.81 -6.45
C LEU A 33 -5.82 4.93 -7.63
N SER A 34 -5.87 5.48 -8.84
CA SER A 34 -5.40 4.78 -10.03
C SER A 34 -5.01 5.74 -11.15
N ASN A 35 -4.07 5.30 -11.99
CA ASN A 35 -3.69 5.93 -13.25
C ASN A 35 -4.01 5.05 -14.48
N GLY A 36 -4.86 4.03 -14.32
CA GLY A 36 -5.15 3.03 -15.36
C GLY A 36 -4.08 1.96 -15.55
N HIS A 37 -2.88 2.12 -14.97
CA HIS A 37 -1.84 1.09 -14.92
C HIS A 37 -1.73 0.46 -13.52
N ILE A 38 -1.64 1.27 -12.48
CA ILE A 38 -1.64 0.88 -11.07
C ILE A 38 -3.00 1.22 -10.49
N GLY A 39 -3.54 0.33 -9.65
CA GLY A 39 -4.74 0.57 -8.84
C GLY A 39 -4.46 0.25 -7.38
N TRP A 40 -4.62 1.23 -6.50
CA TRP A 40 -4.44 1.11 -5.07
C TRP A 40 -5.77 1.41 -4.37
N ARG A 41 -6.32 0.43 -3.63
CA ARG A 41 -7.45 0.70 -2.74
C ARG A 41 -7.04 1.68 -1.65
N GLY A 42 -7.99 2.47 -1.17
CA GLY A 42 -7.83 3.47 -0.11
C GLY A 42 -7.68 2.87 1.29
N ASN A 43 -6.95 1.75 1.41
CA ASN A 43 -6.63 1.12 2.70
C ASN A 43 -5.83 2.07 3.58
N LEU A 44 -5.95 1.88 4.89
CA LEU A 44 -5.08 2.48 5.88
C LEU A 44 -3.61 2.11 5.59
N ASP A 45 -2.69 3.01 5.91
CA ASP A 45 -1.26 2.83 5.62
C ASP A 45 -0.67 1.69 6.45
N GLU A 46 -1.20 1.47 7.65
CA GLU A 46 -0.72 0.48 8.63
C GLU A 46 -0.91 -0.97 8.16
N GLY A 47 -1.67 -1.19 7.08
CA GLY A 47 -2.00 -2.50 6.53
C GLY A 47 -3.17 -3.18 7.25
N GLU A 48 -3.37 -2.90 8.54
CA GLU A 48 -4.50 -3.38 9.34
C GLU A 48 -5.06 -2.28 10.26
N PRO A 49 -6.36 -2.33 10.60
CA PRO A 49 -7.38 -3.21 10.01
C PRO A 49 -7.71 -2.82 8.57
N HIS A 50 -8.29 -3.76 7.83
CA HIS A 50 -8.80 -3.53 6.48
C HIS A 50 -10.08 -4.35 6.24
N GLY A 51 -10.93 -3.87 5.34
CA GLY A 51 -12.10 -4.60 4.85
C GLY A 51 -11.76 -5.50 3.67
N MET A 52 -11.00 -4.99 2.70
CA MET A 52 -10.44 -5.72 1.56
C MET A 52 -9.16 -5.00 1.09
N PRO A 53 -7.97 -5.59 1.30
CA PRO A 53 -6.74 -4.98 0.82
C PRO A 53 -6.67 -5.13 -0.70
N GLY A 54 -6.05 -4.16 -1.40
CA GLY A 54 -5.92 -4.27 -2.84
C GLY A 54 -4.86 -3.38 -3.48
N SER A 55 -4.04 -4.04 -4.28
CA SER A 55 -3.02 -3.49 -5.18
C SER A 55 -3.11 -4.24 -6.50
N TYR A 56 -3.37 -3.54 -7.59
CA TYR A 56 -3.62 -4.15 -8.89
C TYR A 56 -2.73 -3.52 -9.96
N LEU A 57 -2.33 -4.33 -10.93
CA LEU A 57 -1.68 -3.87 -12.15
C LEU A 57 -2.55 -4.26 -13.34
N ASN A 58 -2.86 -3.28 -14.19
CA ASN A 58 -3.65 -3.52 -15.39
C ASN A 58 -2.92 -4.52 -16.29
N GLY A 59 -3.63 -5.58 -16.68
CA GLY A 59 -3.14 -6.69 -17.49
C GLY A 59 -2.58 -7.88 -16.70
N VAL A 60 -2.38 -7.74 -15.37
CA VAL A 60 -2.01 -8.85 -14.50
C VAL A 60 -3.26 -9.58 -14.02
N TYR A 61 -3.33 -10.87 -14.33
CA TYR A 61 -4.44 -11.74 -13.97
C TYR A 61 -3.93 -13.16 -13.72
N GLU A 62 -4.79 -13.99 -13.15
CA GLU A 62 -4.53 -15.41 -13.02
C GLU A 62 -5.68 -16.24 -13.60
N GLN A 63 -5.35 -17.44 -14.08
CA GLN A 63 -6.33 -18.42 -14.54
C GLN A 63 -6.93 -19.19 -13.36
N ARG A 64 -8.23 -19.46 -13.43
CA ARG A 64 -8.94 -20.34 -12.50
C ARG A 64 -9.80 -21.32 -13.30
N ALA A 65 -9.78 -22.58 -12.91
CA ALA A 65 -10.70 -23.57 -13.47
C ALA A 65 -12.15 -23.18 -13.14
N LEU A 66 -13.06 -23.40 -14.09
CA LEU A 66 -14.50 -23.24 -13.89
C LEU A 66 -15.14 -24.63 -13.86
N PRO A 67 -15.26 -25.27 -12.68
CA PRO A 67 -15.86 -26.60 -12.60
C PRO A 67 -17.37 -26.51 -12.85
N TYR A 68 -17.84 -27.18 -13.89
CA TYR A 68 -19.27 -27.38 -14.15
C TYR A 68 -19.70 -28.75 -13.63
N ALA A 69 -20.85 -28.79 -12.94
CA ALA A 69 -21.45 -30.06 -12.53
C ALA A 69 -21.87 -30.92 -13.75
N GLU A 70 -22.30 -30.27 -14.82
CA GLU A 70 -22.63 -30.89 -16.11
C GLU A 70 -21.90 -30.11 -17.23
N PRO A 71 -21.00 -30.76 -18.00
CA PRO A 71 -20.29 -30.09 -19.07
C PRO A 71 -21.23 -29.83 -20.26
N GLY A 72 -21.19 -28.62 -20.81
CA GLY A 72 -21.94 -28.20 -22.00
C GLY A 72 -21.01 -27.76 -23.13
N TYR A 73 -21.36 -28.08 -24.38
CA TYR A 73 -20.61 -27.61 -25.54
C TYR A 73 -20.54 -26.07 -25.56
N GLY A 74 -19.32 -25.54 -25.65
CA GLY A 74 -19.08 -24.10 -25.68
C GLY A 74 -18.96 -23.42 -24.31
N TYR A 75 -19.00 -24.17 -23.20
CA TYR A 75 -18.72 -23.59 -21.88
C TYR A 75 -17.22 -23.32 -21.70
N PRO A 76 -16.84 -22.15 -21.15
CA PRO A 76 -15.43 -21.83 -20.92
C PRO A 76 -14.87 -22.70 -19.81
N GLU A 77 -13.83 -23.48 -20.12
CA GLU A 77 -13.18 -24.39 -19.16
C GLU A 77 -12.46 -23.62 -18.03
N ASP A 78 -11.97 -22.42 -18.35
CA ASP A 78 -11.24 -21.55 -17.42
C ASP A 78 -11.77 -20.11 -17.45
N GLY A 79 -11.64 -19.44 -16.31
CA GLY A 79 -11.86 -18.02 -16.15
C GLY A 79 -10.56 -17.28 -15.88
N GLN A 80 -10.52 -15.99 -16.20
CA GLN A 80 -9.43 -15.10 -15.81
C GLN A 80 -9.93 -14.15 -14.72
N THR A 81 -9.14 -14.00 -13.68
CA THR A 81 -9.44 -13.04 -12.60
C THR A 81 -8.25 -12.13 -12.36
N ILE A 82 -8.53 -10.84 -12.17
CA ILE A 82 -7.53 -9.91 -11.63
C ILE A 82 -7.16 -10.42 -10.24
N ILE A 83 -5.87 -10.42 -9.93
CA ILE A 83 -5.34 -10.81 -8.63
C ILE A 83 -4.71 -9.61 -7.94
N ASN A 84 -4.61 -9.72 -6.62
CA ASN A 84 -3.81 -8.79 -5.84
C ASN A 84 -2.32 -9.02 -6.15
N VAL A 85 -1.60 -7.95 -6.49
CA VAL A 85 -0.15 -7.98 -6.66
C VAL A 85 0.53 -7.57 -5.36
N THR A 86 1.87 -7.51 -5.36
CA THR A 86 2.65 -7.02 -4.21
C THR A 86 2.16 -5.65 -3.72
N ASN A 87 1.69 -5.60 -2.48
CA ASN A 87 1.20 -4.42 -1.84
C ASN A 87 2.35 -3.50 -1.44
N GLY A 88 2.46 -2.35 -2.11
CA GLY A 88 3.48 -1.34 -1.84
C GLY A 88 3.02 -0.22 -0.90
N LYS A 89 1.79 -0.29 -0.40
CA LYS A 89 1.18 0.77 0.41
C LYS A 89 1.60 0.75 1.87
N VAL A 90 1.99 -0.41 2.38
CA VAL A 90 2.11 -0.69 3.81
C VAL A 90 3.26 0.11 4.44
N ILE A 91 2.93 0.84 5.50
CA ILE A 91 3.83 1.55 6.41
C ILE A 91 3.29 1.37 7.83
N ARG A 92 3.99 0.56 8.62
CA ARG A 92 3.66 0.29 10.03
C ARG A 92 4.44 1.22 10.93
N LEU A 93 3.84 1.66 12.03
CA LEU A 93 4.44 2.53 13.01
C LEU A 93 4.40 1.86 14.39
N LEU A 94 5.51 1.91 15.12
CA LEU A 94 5.55 1.64 16.55
C LEU A 94 5.98 2.91 17.29
N VAL A 95 5.32 3.20 18.40
CA VAL A 95 5.61 4.32 19.30
C VAL A 95 5.94 3.75 20.68
N ASN A 96 7.20 3.85 21.11
CA ASN A 96 7.71 3.19 22.33
C ASN A 96 7.29 1.71 22.41
N ASP A 97 7.53 0.97 21.33
CA ASP A 97 7.20 -0.45 21.17
C ASP A 97 5.70 -0.79 21.08
N GLU A 98 4.82 0.20 21.12
CA GLU A 98 3.38 0.00 20.92
C GLU A 98 3.01 0.20 19.44
N PRO A 99 2.41 -0.80 18.76
CA PRO A 99 2.02 -0.66 17.37
C PRO A 99 0.89 0.36 17.24
N PHE A 100 1.03 1.29 16.30
CA PHE A 100 -0.06 2.16 15.89
C PHE A 100 -1.09 1.33 15.15
N ASP A 101 -2.19 1.04 15.84
CA ASP A 101 -3.35 0.35 15.30
C ASP A 101 -4.59 1.15 15.73
N VAL A 102 -5.43 1.54 14.79
CA VAL A 102 -6.62 2.35 15.08
C VAL A 102 -7.67 1.62 15.96
N ARG A 103 -7.56 0.30 16.11
CA ARG A 103 -8.39 -0.51 17.03
C ARG A 103 -7.89 -0.47 18.47
N TYR A 104 -6.61 -0.20 18.68
CA TYR A 104 -5.95 -0.26 19.99
C TYR A 104 -5.39 1.13 20.35
N GLY A 105 -5.67 1.61 21.56
CA GLY A 105 -5.39 3.00 21.92
C GLY A 105 -6.55 3.94 21.53
N LEU A 106 -6.30 5.25 21.57
CA LEU A 106 -7.33 6.28 21.39
C LEU A 106 -7.05 7.15 20.17
N VAL A 107 -7.90 7.05 19.16
CA VAL A 107 -7.93 7.99 18.04
C VAL A 107 -8.67 9.26 18.48
N ARG A 108 -7.94 10.33 18.76
CA ARG A 108 -8.51 11.62 19.19
C ARG A 108 -9.09 12.42 18.04
N ALA A 109 -8.46 12.34 16.89
CA ALA A 109 -8.89 13.00 15.66
C ALA A 109 -8.46 12.17 14.45
N HIS A 110 -9.31 12.11 13.44
CA HIS A 110 -9.02 11.41 12.19
C HIS A 110 -9.70 12.11 11.02
N GLU A 111 -8.96 12.32 9.94
CA GLU A 111 -9.50 12.83 8.69
C GLU A 111 -8.83 12.13 7.50
N ARG A 112 -9.62 11.78 6.49
CA ARG A 112 -9.14 11.42 5.15
C ARG A 112 -9.78 12.32 4.09
N VAL A 113 -8.98 12.74 3.11
CA VAL A 113 -9.42 13.59 2.01
C VAL A 113 -8.85 13.07 0.70
N LEU A 114 -9.70 12.62 -0.22
CA LEU A 114 -9.32 12.41 -1.61
C LEU A 114 -9.64 13.68 -2.39
N ASP A 115 -8.59 14.36 -2.82
CA ASP A 115 -8.64 15.57 -3.61
C ASP A 115 -8.67 15.22 -5.09
N PHE A 116 -9.80 15.51 -5.75
CA PHE A 116 -10.02 15.15 -7.15
C PHE A 116 -9.22 16.01 -8.12
N ARG A 117 -8.79 17.21 -7.71
CA ARG A 117 -7.99 18.10 -8.55
C ARG A 117 -6.53 17.68 -8.56
N ALA A 118 -6.00 17.39 -7.38
CA ALA A 118 -4.61 16.99 -7.22
C ALA A 118 -4.38 15.49 -7.44
N GLY A 119 -5.43 14.66 -7.36
CA GLY A 119 -5.30 13.20 -7.41
C GLY A 119 -4.59 12.62 -6.18
N LEU A 120 -4.75 13.27 -5.02
CA LEU A 120 -4.04 12.94 -3.79
C LEU A 120 -5.00 12.44 -2.72
N LEU A 121 -4.66 11.33 -2.07
CA LEU A 121 -5.31 10.92 -0.83
C LEU A 121 -4.45 11.39 0.34
N ARG A 122 -5.03 12.25 1.18
CA ARG A 122 -4.42 12.79 2.40
C ARG A 122 -5.11 12.18 3.61
N ARG A 123 -4.34 11.87 4.65
CA ARG A 123 -4.85 11.37 5.93
C ARG A 123 -4.11 12.06 7.06
N ARG A 124 -4.83 12.43 8.12
CA ARG A 124 -4.26 12.90 9.37
C ARG A 124 -4.94 12.20 10.52
N THR A 125 -4.16 11.63 11.43
CA THR A 125 -4.65 10.95 12.63
C THR A 125 -3.87 11.40 13.84
N GLU A 126 -4.55 11.77 14.92
CA GLU A 126 -3.95 11.99 16.23
C GLU A 126 -4.29 10.78 17.11
N TRP A 127 -3.28 10.02 17.46
CA TRP A 127 -3.42 8.76 18.18
C TRP A 127 -2.67 8.82 19.50
N VAL A 128 -3.31 8.28 20.54
CA VAL A 128 -2.70 8.07 21.85
C VAL A 128 -2.56 6.59 22.06
N SER A 129 -1.33 6.18 22.30
CA SER A 129 -0.99 4.80 22.56
C SER A 129 -1.56 4.32 23.92
N PRO A 130 -1.70 3.00 24.14
CA PRO A 130 -2.13 2.46 25.43
C PRO A 130 -1.28 2.93 26.63
N ALA A 131 0.02 3.19 26.43
CA ALA A 131 0.91 3.78 27.42
C ALA A 131 0.91 5.33 27.46
N ASP A 132 -0.18 5.97 27.00
CA ASP A 132 -0.40 7.42 27.03
C ASP A 132 0.68 8.24 26.30
N ARG A 133 1.07 7.76 25.11
CA ARG A 133 1.97 8.50 24.20
C ARG A 133 1.19 8.99 22.99
N ALA A 134 1.11 10.30 22.86
CA ALA A 134 0.37 10.95 21.79
C ALA A 134 1.29 11.30 20.61
N VAL A 135 0.91 10.84 19.42
CA VAL A 135 1.55 11.22 18.15
C VAL A 135 0.51 11.69 17.14
N ARG A 136 0.94 12.54 16.22
CA ARG A 136 0.22 12.84 14.99
C ARG A 136 0.90 12.13 13.84
N VAL A 137 0.09 11.42 13.07
CA VAL A 137 0.49 10.75 11.84
C VAL A 137 -0.21 11.45 10.69
N SER A 138 0.57 11.93 9.73
CA SER A 138 0.07 12.54 8.50
C SER A 138 0.59 11.76 7.30
N SER A 139 -0.29 11.32 6.41
CA SER A 139 0.12 10.69 5.15
C SER A 139 -0.51 11.38 3.95
N THR A 140 0.26 11.48 2.86
CA THR A 140 -0.23 11.89 1.55
C THR A 140 0.27 10.90 0.53
N ARG A 141 -0.62 10.35 -0.27
CA ARG A 141 -0.26 9.35 -1.29
C ARG A 141 -0.82 9.72 -2.66
N LEU A 142 -0.12 9.24 -3.68
CA LEU A 142 -0.48 9.40 -5.08
C LEU A 142 -0.18 8.13 -5.88
N VAL A 143 -0.93 7.93 -6.95
CA VAL A 143 -0.58 7.05 -8.07
C VAL A 143 -0.36 7.96 -9.27
N SER A 144 0.88 8.03 -9.77
CA SER A 144 1.29 9.13 -10.65
C SER A 144 0.62 9.04 -12.03
N LEU A 145 0.00 10.13 -12.48
CA LEU A 145 -0.52 10.25 -13.83
C LEU A 145 0.58 10.52 -14.88
N SER A 146 1.68 11.16 -14.48
CA SER A 146 2.81 11.50 -15.36
C SER A 146 3.84 10.37 -15.48
N GLN A 147 4.00 9.56 -14.43
CA GLN A 147 4.90 8.40 -14.39
C GLN A 147 4.10 7.12 -14.14
N ARG A 148 3.59 6.52 -15.22
CA ARG A 148 2.62 5.41 -15.18
C ARG A 148 2.96 4.26 -14.22
N ALA A 149 4.25 3.96 -14.06
CA ALA A 149 4.75 2.82 -13.29
C ALA A 149 4.99 3.15 -11.82
N VAL A 150 4.65 4.37 -11.38
CA VAL A 150 5.08 4.92 -10.10
C VAL A 150 3.88 5.30 -9.23
N ALA A 151 4.01 4.99 -7.94
CA ALA A 151 3.18 5.53 -6.88
C ALA A 151 4.10 5.99 -5.73
N ALA A 152 3.63 6.92 -4.90
CA ALA A 152 4.44 7.47 -3.82
C ALA A 152 3.60 7.82 -2.59
N ILE A 153 4.25 7.80 -1.43
CA ILE A 153 3.65 8.11 -0.13
C ILE A 153 4.62 9.01 0.64
N ALA A 154 4.19 10.19 1.05
CA ALA A 154 4.83 10.96 2.10
C ALA A 154 4.14 10.63 3.43
N TYR A 155 4.91 10.19 4.42
CA TYR A 155 4.44 9.76 5.73
C TYR A 155 5.21 10.53 6.81
N GLU A 156 4.50 11.23 7.68
CA GLU A 156 5.07 12.09 8.72
C GLU A 156 4.57 11.67 10.10
N VAL A 157 5.48 11.64 11.07
CA VAL A 157 5.19 11.32 12.49
C VAL A 157 5.73 12.43 13.38
N GLU A 158 4.87 12.99 14.23
CA GLU A 158 5.17 14.08 15.16
C GLU A 158 4.73 13.71 16.59
N PRO A 159 5.58 13.88 17.61
CA PRO A 159 5.16 13.76 19.01
C PRO A 159 4.30 14.95 19.43
N LEU A 160 3.20 14.71 20.16
CA LEU A 160 2.28 15.77 20.59
C LEU A 160 2.46 16.23 22.05
N GLY A 161 3.40 15.67 22.80
CA GLY A 161 3.61 16.09 24.19
C GLY A 161 4.95 15.68 24.77
N ALA A 162 5.27 14.38 24.75
CA ALA A 162 6.52 13.84 25.26
C ALA A 162 7.38 13.26 24.14
N ALA A 163 8.67 13.12 24.41
CA ALA A 163 9.57 12.42 23.52
C ALA A 163 9.13 10.96 23.32
N VAL A 164 9.29 10.45 22.10
CA VAL A 164 8.93 9.08 21.73
C VAL A 164 10.03 8.45 20.89
N ASN A 165 10.23 7.16 21.08
CA ASN A 165 10.98 6.32 20.16
C ASN A 165 10.01 5.84 19.09
N VAL A 166 10.34 6.12 17.82
CA VAL A 166 9.53 5.77 16.67
C VAL A 166 10.26 4.73 15.83
N VAL A 167 9.55 3.68 15.47
CA VAL A 167 9.98 2.69 14.48
C VAL A 167 8.97 2.69 13.35
N VAL A 168 9.39 3.12 12.16
CA VAL A 168 8.58 3.06 10.94
C VAL A 168 9.07 1.91 10.08
N GLN A 169 8.18 0.97 9.74
CA GLN A 169 8.46 -0.16 8.86
C GLN A 169 7.66 -0.01 7.57
N SER A 170 8.34 0.36 6.50
CA SER A 170 7.75 0.44 5.17
C SER A 170 7.95 -0.88 4.43
N GLU A 171 6.88 -1.46 3.89
CA GLU A 171 6.89 -2.84 3.39
C GLU A 171 6.43 -2.95 1.93
N LEU A 172 7.00 -3.92 1.21
CA LEU A 172 6.38 -4.59 0.08
C LEU A 172 5.89 -5.95 0.56
N VAL A 173 4.60 -6.22 0.47
CA VAL A 173 3.99 -7.47 0.95
C VAL A 173 3.34 -8.21 -0.22
N ALA A 174 3.82 -9.41 -0.54
CA ALA A 174 3.22 -10.28 -1.55
C ALA A 174 2.34 -11.35 -0.88
N ASN A 175 1.35 -11.87 -1.61
CA ASN A 175 0.44 -12.90 -1.13
C ASN A 175 -0.24 -12.54 0.21
N GLU A 176 -0.61 -11.27 0.40
CA GLU A 176 -1.35 -10.85 1.60
C GLU A 176 -2.66 -11.64 1.74
N GLU A 177 -3.00 -12.02 2.97
CA GLU A 177 -4.22 -12.78 3.24
C GLU A 177 -5.43 -11.92 2.88
N LEU A 178 -6.34 -12.50 2.09
CA LEU A 178 -7.58 -11.87 1.68
C LEU A 178 -8.74 -12.39 2.52
N PRO A 179 -9.69 -11.53 2.93
CA PRO A 179 -10.93 -11.98 3.55
C PRO A 179 -11.63 -13.03 2.70
N LEU A 180 -12.12 -14.08 3.34
CA LEU A 180 -12.89 -15.12 2.67
C LEU A 180 -14.22 -14.53 2.19
N LEU A 181 -14.46 -14.53 0.88
CA LEU A 181 -15.77 -14.26 0.30
C LEU A 181 -16.66 -15.47 0.58
N GLN A 182 -17.42 -15.45 1.67
CA GLN A 182 -18.45 -16.45 1.93
C GLN A 182 -19.72 -16.12 1.13
N GLY A 183 -20.31 -17.11 0.45
CA GLY A 183 -21.70 -17.03 -0.03
C GLY A 183 -21.94 -17.34 -1.50
N ASP A 184 -20.93 -17.34 -2.38
CA ASP A 184 -21.12 -17.73 -3.79
C ASP A 184 -20.13 -18.84 -4.22
N PRO A 185 -20.58 -20.07 -4.48
CA PRO A 185 -19.72 -21.14 -4.98
C PRO A 185 -19.06 -20.83 -6.35
N ARG A 186 -19.54 -19.81 -7.08
CA ARG A 186 -18.99 -19.32 -8.35
C ARG A 186 -17.97 -18.18 -8.17
N THR A 187 -17.87 -17.59 -6.96
CA THR A 187 -16.76 -16.67 -6.67
C THR A 187 -15.41 -17.37 -6.65
N GLY A 188 -15.39 -18.70 -6.75
CA GLY A 188 -14.18 -19.51 -6.86
C GLY A 188 -13.43 -19.52 -5.53
N ALA A 189 -12.68 -20.59 -5.27
CA ALA A 189 -11.68 -20.54 -4.23
C ALA A 189 -10.80 -19.31 -4.49
N THR A 190 -10.80 -18.34 -3.57
CA THR A 190 -9.82 -17.25 -3.60
C THR A 190 -8.47 -17.88 -3.84
N LEU A 191 -7.80 -17.54 -4.96
CA LEU A 191 -6.52 -18.13 -5.29
C LEU A 191 -5.57 -17.81 -4.14
N GLN A 192 -5.29 -18.81 -3.31
CA GLN A 192 -4.41 -18.63 -2.16
C GLN A 192 -2.98 -18.58 -2.66
N ALA A 193 -2.28 -17.49 -2.32
CA ALA A 193 -0.89 -17.24 -2.71
C ALA A 193 -0.60 -17.49 -4.21
N PRO A 194 -1.18 -16.66 -5.12
CA PRO A 194 -1.01 -16.84 -6.56
C PRO A 194 0.39 -16.48 -7.06
N LEU A 195 1.20 -15.80 -6.25
CA LEU A 195 2.53 -15.32 -6.62
C LEU A 195 3.62 -16.28 -6.15
N LEU A 196 4.34 -16.87 -7.10
CA LEU A 196 5.54 -17.67 -6.86
C LEU A 196 6.77 -16.76 -6.82
N GLU A 197 7.61 -16.95 -5.82
CA GLU A 197 8.87 -16.25 -5.64
C GLU A 197 9.83 -16.49 -6.81
N ARG A 198 10.55 -15.43 -7.21
CA ARG A 198 11.59 -15.50 -8.25
C ARG A 198 12.89 -14.85 -7.80
N ALA A 199 12.79 -13.68 -7.18
CA ALA A 199 13.93 -13.00 -6.60
C ALA A 199 13.45 -11.97 -5.57
N ASP A 200 14.29 -11.70 -4.60
CA ASP A 200 14.16 -10.56 -3.71
C ASP A 200 15.53 -9.91 -3.51
N ALA A 201 15.54 -8.63 -3.16
CA ALA A 201 16.77 -7.92 -2.83
C ALA A 201 16.47 -6.71 -1.95
N ALA A 202 17.40 -6.41 -1.04
CA ALA A 202 17.45 -5.16 -0.29
C ALA A 202 18.85 -4.56 -0.34
N ARG A 203 18.93 -3.22 -0.47
CA ARG A 203 20.20 -2.49 -0.42
C ARG A 203 19.98 -1.05 0.03
N GLY A 204 20.63 -0.64 1.12
CA GLY A 204 20.46 0.70 1.68
C GLY A 204 19.00 0.91 2.11
N ALA A 205 18.34 1.91 1.52
CA ALA A 205 16.92 2.20 1.74
C ALA A 205 15.98 1.52 0.71
N ARG A 206 16.53 0.68 -0.18
CA ARG A 206 15.78 0.00 -1.24
C ARG A 206 15.39 -1.41 -0.84
N GLY A 207 14.21 -1.82 -1.29
CA GLY A 207 13.73 -3.19 -1.27
C GLY A 207 13.03 -3.53 -2.58
N GLY A 208 13.10 -4.79 -3.00
CA GLY A 208 12.48 -5.24 -4.23
C GLY A 208 12.06 -6.70 -4.15
N LEU A 209 10.92 -7.00 -4.75
CA LEU A 209 10.36 -8.33 -4.87
C LEU A 209 10.02 -8.62 -6.33
N VAL A 210 10.34 -9.82 -6.79
CA VAL A 210 10.00 -10.33 -8.11
C VAL A 210 9.28 -11.65 -7.95
N HIS A 211 8.10 -11.74 -8.56
CA HIS A 211 7.25 -12.91 -8.54
C HIS A 211 6.83 -13.31 -9.95
N ALA A 212 6.24 -14.49 -10.07
CA ALA A 212 5.46 -14.88 -11.23
C ALA A 212 4.11 -15.44 -10.80
N THR A 213 3.06 -15.16 -11.56
CA THR A 213 1.75 -15.82 -11.38
C THR A 213 1.90 -17.33 -11.64
N ARG A 214 1.24 -18.14 -10.83
CA ARG A 214 1.35 -19.60 -10.82
C ARG A 214 0.94 -20.26 -12.16
N HIS A 215 -0.18 -19.85 -12.75
CA HIS A 215 -0.69 -20.51 -13.97
C HIS A 215 -0.34 -19.73 -15.24
N THR A 216 -0.56 -18.41 -15.26
CA THR A 216 -0.27 -17.60 -16.46
C THR A 216 1.21 -17.26 -16.64
N GLY A 217 2.06 -17.51 -15.65
CA GLY A 217 3.51 -17.26 -15.72
C GLY A 217 3.93 -15.79 -15.85
N GLN A 218 3.01 -14.82 -15.70
CA GLN A 218 3.30 -13.40 -15.79
C GLN A 218 4.26 -12.99 -14.68
N CYS A 219 5.42 -12.46 -15.07
CA CYS A 219 6.41 -11.96 -14.13
C CYS A 219 6.06 -10.53 -13.70
N ILE A 220 6.16 -10.28 -12.40
CA ILE A 220 5.83 -9.00 -11.76
C ILE A 220 7.02 -8.59 -10.90
N ALA A 221 7.47 -7.35 -11.03
CA ALA A 221 8.44 -6.73 -10.14
C ALA A 221 7.79 -5.54 -9.42
N ALA A 222 7.99 -5.50 -8.10
CA ALA A 222 7.67 -4.37 -7.25
C ALA A 222 8.94 -3.94 -6.53
N VAL A 223 9.32 -2.67 -6.66
CA VAL A 223 10.52 -2.11 -6.04
C VAL A 223 10.17 -0.83 -5.31
N MET A 224 10.88 -0.55 -4.22
CA MET A 224 10.72 0.67 -3.44
C MET A 224 12.07 1.30 -3.08
N ASP A 225 12.07 2.62 -2.92
CA ASP A 225 13.17 3.42 -2.37
C ASP A 225 12.59 4.47 -1.43
N HIS A 226 13.42 4.96 -0.51
CA HIS A 226 12.99 5.90 0.50
C HIS A 226 13.92 7.09 0.62
N VAL A 227 13.33 8.26 0.85
CA VAL A 227 14.03 9.46 1.31
C VAL A 227 13.48 9.78 2.70
N ALA A 228 14.32 9.66 3.72
CA ALA A 228 13.97 9.94 5.10
C ALA A 228 14.62 11.25 5.54
N ASP A 229 13.82 12.11 6.19
CA ASP A 229 14.22 13.39 6.76
C ASP A 229 13.79 13.45 8.23
N GLY A 230 14.67 13.92 9.11
CA GLY A 230 14.48 13.87 10.55
C GLY A 230 15.80 14.05 11.31
N PRO A 231 15.81 13.79 12.63
CA PRO A 231 17.03 13.87 13.44
C PRO A 231 18.19 13.04 12.87
N SER A 232 19.41 13.55 12.98
CA SER A 232 20.62 12.88 12.49
C SER A 232 20.94 11.55 13.18
N SER A 233 20.29 11.26 14.31
CA SER A 233 20.36 9.99 15.04
C SER A 233 19.55 8.87 14.39
N MET A 234 18.81 9.17 13.33
CA MET A 234 17.98 8.20 12.63
C MET A 234 18.81 7.06 12.01
N LEU A 235 18.35 5.84 12.21
CA LEU A 235 18.90 4.64 11.59
C LEU A 235 17.94 4.15 10.50
N VAL A 236 18.48 3.83 9.33
CA VAL A 236 17.73 3.27 8.21
C VAL A 236 18.37 1.97 7.78
N GLN A 237 17.60 0.90 7.76
CA GLN A 237 18.05 -0.42 7.31
C GLN A 237 16.97 -1.10 6.48
N SER A 238 17.38 -1.95 5.54
CA SER A 238 16.44 -2.73 4.74
C SER A 238 16.81 -4.21 4.72
N GLU A 239 15.79 -5.05 4.68
CA GLU A 239 15.87 -6.50 4.59
C GLU A 239 14.87 -7.01 3.54
N SER A 240 15.12 -8.19 2.99
CA SER A 240 14.21 -8.84 2.05
C SER A 240 14.12 -10.35 2.30
N PHE A 241 12.96 -10.87 1.97
CA PHE A 241 12.53 -12.25 2.05
C PHE A 241 11.61 -12.53 0.85
N PRO A 242 11.32 -13.81 0.53
CA PRO A 242 10.57 -14.17 -0.69
C PRO A 242 9.24 -13.44 -0.92
N HIS A 243 8.52 -13.06 0.14
CA HIS A 243 7.22 -12.36 0.06
C HIS A 243 7.17 -11.04 0.84
N LEU A 244 8.32 -10.58 1.36
CA LEU A 244 8.41 -9.37 2.17
C LEU A 244 9.72 -8.65 1.89
N ALA A 245 9.65 -7.39 1.48
CA ALA A 245 10.80 -6.48 1.58
C ALA A 245 10.43 -5.37 2.56
N ARG A 246 11.33 -5.04 3.48
CA ARG A 246 11.07 -4.07 4.54
C ARG A 246 12.21 -3.07 4.65
N THR A 247 11.87 -1.79 4.72
CA THR A 247 12.78 -0.72 5.16
C THR A 247 12.33 -0.22 6.51
N THR A 248 13.20 -0.31 7.51
CA THR A 248 12.95 0.12 8.89
C THR A 248 13.72 1.41 9.17
N VAL A 249 13.00 2.41 9.67
CA VAL A 249 13.53 3.69 10.12
C VAL A 249 13.30 3.80 11.62
N MET A 250 14.37 3.96 12.40
CA MET A 250 14.30 4.10 13.86
C MET A 250 14.86 5.45 14.28
N VAL A 251 14.11 6.19 15.08
CA VAL A 251 14.54 7.50 15.57
C VAL A 251 13.83 7.86 16.87
N ARG A 252 14.51 8.59 17.74
CA ARG A 252 13.89 9.27 18.87
C ARG A 252 13.48 10.68 18.44
N LEU A 253 12.21 11.02 18.64
CA LEU A 253 11.66 12.33 18.35
C LEU A 253 11.35 13.07 19.65
N GLU A 254 11.90 14.27 19.79
CA GLU A 254 11.53 15.23 20.83
C GLU A 254 10.31 16.07 20.40
N PRO A 255 9.55 16.66 21.34
CA PRO A 255 8.44 17.57 20.99
C PRO A 255 8.91 18.70 20.04
N GLY A 256 8.16 18.92 18.96
CA GLY A 256 8.51 19.88 17.90
C GLY A 256 9.42 19.33 16.80
N GLN A 257 9.95 18.10 16.95
CA GLN A 257 10.60 17.37 15.86
C GLN A 257 9.59 16.53 15.08
N ARG A 258 9.97 16.13 13.86
CA ARG A 258 9.22 15.20 13.04
C ARG A 258 10.13 14.22 12.33
N LEU A 259 9.62 13.02 12.08
CA LEU A 259 10.16 12.11 11.07
C LEU A 259 9.30 12.25 9.81
N ARG A 260 9.93 12.49 8.66
CA ARG A 260 9.29 12.49 7.36
C ARG A 260 9.92 11.41 6.48
N LEU A 261 9.11 10.48 5.99
CA LEU A 261 9.51 9.41 5.10
C LEU A 261 8.77 9.56 3.77
N VAL A 262 9.50 9.75 2.67
CA VAL A 262 8.94 9.63 1.32
C VAL A 262 9.29 8.26 0.78
N LYS A 263 8.27 7.42 0.58
CA LYS A 263 8.35 6.12 -0.09
C LYS A 263 7.98 6.29 -1.55
N PHE A 264 8.88 5.87 -2.44
CA PHE A 264 8.58 5.70 -3.85
C PHE A 264 8.41 4.21 -4.13
N VAL A 265 7.40 3.85 -4.91
CA VAL A 265 7.14 2.47 -5.33
C VAL A 265 7.02 2.46 -6.85
N ALA A 266 7.72 1.52 -7.50
CA ALA A 266 7.57 1.29 -8.92
C ALA A 266 7.20 -0.17 -9.20
N TYR A 267 6.38 -0.34 -10.23
CA TYR A 267 5.91 -1.64 -10.69
C TYR A 267 6.27 -1.87 -12.16
N SER A 268 6.52 -3.12 -12.50
CA SER A 268 6.63 -3.58 -13.88
C SER A 268 6.10 -5.01 -13.96
N TRP A 269 5.55 -5.39 -15.10
CA TRP A 269 5.14 -6.76 -15.34
C TRP A 269 5.26 -7.15 -16.81
N SER A 270 5.38 -8.45 -17.09
CA SER A 270 5.40 -8.99 -18.44
C SER A 270 5.07 -10.49 -18.47
N GLY A 271 4.32 -10.93 -19.48
CA GLY A 271 4.11 -12.35 -19.77
C GLY A 271 5.22 -13.02 -20.60
N SER A 272 6.21 -12.26 -21.10
CA SER A 272 7.22 -12.77 -22.03
C SER A 272 8.67 -12.41 -21.68
N ARG A 273 8.90 -11.37 -20.88
CA ARG A 273 10.24 -10.94 -20.46
C ARG A 273 10.75 -11.75 -19.27
N SER A 274 12.08 -11.88 -19.18
CA SER A 274 12.73 -12.55 -18.05
C SER A 274 12.55 -11.75 -16.74
N PRO A 275 12.64 -12.42 -15.57
CA PRO A 275 12.56 -11.76 -14.26
C PRO A 275 13.55 -10.60 -14.10
N ALA A 276 14.79 -10.76 -14.58
CA ALA A 276 15.80 -9.70 -14.58
C ALA A 276 15.35 -8.48 -15.39
N ALA A 277 14.83 -8.69 -16.61
CA ALA A 277 14.39 -7.60 -17.48
C ALA A 277 13.15 -6.86 -16.95
N VAL A 278 12.24 -7.57 -16.27
CA VAL A 278 11.07 -6.96 -15.61
C VAL A 278 11.52 -6.13 -14.40
N ARG A 279 12.46 -6.66 -13.60
CA ARG A 279 13.07 -5.94 -12.49
C ARG A 279 13.79 -4.67 -12.95
N ASP A 280 14.65 -4.76 -13.96
CA ASP A 280 15.42 -3.61 -14.47
C ASP A 280 14.49 -2.47 -14.93
N GLN A 281 13.35 -2.82 -15.54
CA GLN A 281 12.34 -1.84 -15.92
C GLN A 281 11.70 -1.15 -14.70
N ALA A 282 11.42 -1.90 -13.63
CA ALA A 282 10.88 -1.33 -12.40
C ALA A 282 11.93 -0.45 -11.69
N ASP A 283 13.19 -0.91 -11.62
CA ASP A 283 14.32 -0.17 -11.05
C ASP A 283 14.60 1.14 -11.81
N ALA A 284 14.47 1.13 -13.14
CA ALA A 284 14.60 2.34 -13.96
C ALA A 284 13.48 3.36 -13.69
N ALA A 285 12.23 2.90 -13.56
CA ALA A 285 11.10 3.76 -13.20
C ALA A 285 11.25 4.33 -11.78
N LEU A 286 11.68 3.52 -10.82
CA LEU A 286 11.98 3.95 -9.46
C LEU A 286 13.08 5.01 -9.42
N GLY A 287 14.17 4.80 -10.17
CA GLY A 287 15.26 5.77 -10.27
C GLY A 287 14.82 7.13 -10.83
N GLN A 288 13.94 7.14 -11.83
CA GLN A 288 13.35 8.38 -12.36
C GLN A 288 12.43 9.06 -11.35
N ALA A 289 11.62 8.31 -10.62
CA ALA A 289 10.74 8.84 -9.58
C ALA A 289 11.55 9.52 -8.45
N VAL A 290 12.60 8.84 -7.96
CA VAL A 290 13.49 9.39 -6.92
C VAL A 290 14.21 10.65 -7.42
N LYS A 291 14.67 10.65 -8.67
CA LYS A 291 15.30 11.83 -9.29
C LYS A 291 14.31 13.00 -9.42
N THR A 292 13.05 12.71 -9.77
CA THR A 292 11.97 13.71 -9.86
C THR A 292 11.64 14.28 -8.48
N GLY A 293 11.71 13.45 -7.45
CA GLY A 293 11.41 13.81 -6.07
C GLY A 293 9.91 13.93 -5.82
N TRP A 294 9.55 14.12 -4.54
CA TRP A 294 8.16 14.25 -4.11
C TRP A 294 7.46 15.44 -4.77
N ASP A 295 8.07 16.62 -4.69
CA ASP A 295 7.46 17.85 -5.21
C ASP A 295 7.28 17.81 -6.73
N GLY A 296 8.21 17.17 -7.45
CA GLY A 296 8.08 16.97 -8.90
C GLY A 296 6.99 15.96 -9.29
N LEU A 297 6.63 15.02 -8.41
CA LEU A 297 5.49 14.11 -8.62
C LEU A 297 4.14 14.77 -8.31
N LEU A 298 4.13 15.86 -7.53
CA LEU A 298 2.92 16.65 -7.23
C LEU A 298 2.61 17.71 -8.29
N ALA A 299 3.59 18.07 -9.12
CA ALA A 299 3.52 19.16 -10.10
C ALA A 299 2.68 18.85 -11.34
#